data_AF-A0AAE4WGE2-F1
#
_entry.id   AF-A0AAE4WGE2-F1
#
_cell.length_a   1.000
_cell.length_b   1.000
_cell.length_c   1.000
_cell.angle_alpha   90.00
_cell.angle_beta   90.00
_cell.angle_gamma   90.00
#
_symmetry.space_group_name_H-M   'P 1'
#
loop_
_entity.id
_entity.type
_entity.pdbx_description
1 polymer ?
#
loop_
_entity_poly.entity_id
_entity_poly.type
_entity_poly.pdbx_seq_one_letter_code
_entity_poly.pdbx_strand_id
1 'polypeptide(L)'
;MTPFHPRRIPDHFQGYFLNRSSTINGLPLRLAVTFLGFAGSAAPAFAHVLGGPMGGFGSGFEHPLLGADHFLAMLAVGLWGAQMGGRSVWTLPATFPLIMCIGGVIGMLADIPDPVISGGIALSLLALGAAIAANWKAPEFASLAIIALFALFHGYPHGKMAPNATDPAAYTVGFVVATGMIHILGIAIGYGLGRLYNGLVVRALGGLIVIAGVYYLVTGQM
;
A
#
# COMPACT_ATOMS: atom_id res chain seq x y z
N MET A 1 -57.73 -29.41 -15.68
CA MET A 1 -56.43 -28.76 -15.94
C MET A 1 -56.68 -27.60 -16.89
N THR A 2 -56.67 -26.36 -16.39
CA THR A 2 -56.79 -25.15 -17.22
C THR A 2 -55.38 -24.67 -17.61
N PRO A 3 -55.15 -24.26 -18.87
CA PRO A 3 -53.81 -23.87 -19.31
C PRO A 3 -53.42 -22.50 -18.74
N PHE A 4 -52.19 -22.40 -18.25
CA PHE A 4 -51.59 -21.17 -17.73
C PHE A 4 -51.26 -20.24 -18.91
N HIS A 5 -51.90 -19.06 -18.96
CA HIS A 5 -51.61 -18.04 -19.98
C HIS A 5 -50.67 -16.98 -19.38
N PRO A 6 -49.42 -16.83 -19.86
CA PRO A 6 -48.53 -15.79 -19.33
C PRO A 6 -49.08 -14.40 -19.65
N ARG A 7 -49.20 -13.54 -18.64
CA ARG A 7 -49.63 -12.14 -18.82
C ARG A 7 -48.54 -11.38 -19.59
N ARG A 8 -48.91 -10.76 -20.72
CA ARG A 8 -48.03 -9.81 -21.42
C ARG A 8 -47.78 -8.60 -20.51
N ILE A 9 -46.50 -8.24 -20.37
CA ILE A 9 -46.08 -7.01 -19.70
C ILE A 9 -46.51 -5.84 -20.59
N PRO A 10 -47.18 -4.80 -20.05
CA PRO A 10 -47.61 -3.64 -20.83
C PRO A 10 -46.43 -2.87 -21.44
N ASP A 11 -46.55 -2.49 -22.71
CA ASP A 11 -45.49 -1.86 -23.52
C ASP A 11 -44.96 -0.53 -22.92
N HIS A 12 -45.74 0.14 -22.06
CA HIS A 12 -45.31 1.37 -21.39
C HIS A 12 -44.23 1.16 -20.31
N PHE A 13 -43.98 -0.08 -19.87
CA PHE A 13 -42.89 -0.39 -18.95
C PHE A 13 -41.55 -0.71 -19.66
N GLN A 14 -41.55 -0.95 -20.97
CA GLN A 14 -40.31 -1.24 -21.73
C GLN A 14 -39.40 -0.02 -21.89
N GLY A 15 -39.96 1.20 -21.86
CA GLY A 15 -39.18 2.44 -22.01
C GLY A 15 -38.31 2.80 -20.80
N TYR A 16 -38.62 2.28 -19.60
CA TYR A 16 -37.89 2.62 -18.37
C TYR A 16 -36.57 1.85 -18.21
N PHE A 17 -36.38 0.73 -18.92
CA PHE A 17 -35.20 -0.13 -18.76
C PHE A 17 -34.12 0.05 -19.84
N LEU A 18 -34.35 0.87 -20.87
CA LEU A 18 -33.47 0.94 -22.04
C LEU A 18 -32.70 2.26 -22.21
N ASN A 19 -32.71 3.17 -21.24
CA ASN A 19 -31.97 4.42 -21.37
C ASN A 19 -31.26 4.86 -20.08
N ARG A 20 -30.17 4.17 -19.74
CA ARG A 20 -29.17 4.67 -18.79
C ARG A 20 -27.75 4.46 -19.31
N SER A 21 -27.50 4.85 -20.56
CA SER A 21 -26.14 5.12 -21.04
C SER A 21 -25.75 6.55 -20.64
N SER A 22 -25.61 6.80 -19.33
CA SER A 22 -24.92 8.00 -18.89
C SER A 22 -23.44 7.84 -19.26
N THR A 23 -22.99 8.64 -20.21
CA THR A 23 -21.60 8.82 -20.62
C THR A 23 -20.71 9.22 -19.43
N ILE A 24 -19.99 8.26 -18.85
CA ILE A 24 -19.07 8.45 -17.71
C ILE A 24 -17.59 8.49 -18.17
N ASN A 25 -17.32 8.73 -19.44
CA ASN A 25 -16.04 8.43 -20.08
C ASN A 25 -14.93 9.48 -19.88
N GLY A 26 -15.00 10.36 -18.86
CA GLY A 26 -13.98 11.40 -18.69
C GLY A 26 -13.77 11.93 -17.27
N LEU A 27 -14.72 11.74 -16.36
CA LEU A 27 -14.61 12.18 -14.97
C LEU A 27 -13.51 11.45 -14.16
N PRO A 28 -13.34 10.11 -14.24
CA PRO A 28 -12.31 9.43 -13.46
C PRO A 28 -10.89 9.75 -13.95
N LEU A 29 -10.73 9.99 -15.26
CA LEU A 29 -9.45 10.38 -15.85
C LEU A 29 -9.03 11.79 -15.41
N ARG A 30 -9.98 12.72 -15.34
CA ARG A 30 -9.70 14.10 -14.88
C ARG A 30 -9.31 14.14 -13.41
N LEU A 31 -9.98 13.38 -12.54
CA LEU A 31 -9.63 13.31 -11.12
C LEU A 31 -8.26 12.65 -10.88
N ALA A 32 -7.93 11.60 -11.64
CA ALA A 32 -6.61 10.97 -11.58
C ALA A 32 -5.50 11.93 -12.02
N VAL A 33 -5.72 12.71 -13.08
CA VAL A 33 -4.75 13.71 -13.58
C VAL A 33 -4.58 14.87 -12.61
N THR A 34 -5.66 15.35 -11.96
CA THR A 34 -5.57 16.43 -10.97
C THR A 34 -4.84 15.99 -9.69
N PHE A 35 -5.02 14.74 -9.24
CA PHE A 35 -4.25 14.19 -8.11
C PHE A 35 -2.77 13.97 -8.46
N LEU A 36 -2.47 13.50 -9.67
CA LEU A 36 -1.11 13.34 -10.17
C LEU A 36 -0.37 14.67 -10.25
N GLY A 37 -1.06 15.74 -10.65
CA GLY A 37 -0.53 17.10 -10.69
C GLY A 37 -0.18 17.68 -9.31
N PHE A 38 -0.89 17.29 -8.25
CA PHE A 38 -0.60 17.74 -6.88
C PHE A 38 0.57 16.98 -6.25
N ALA A 39 0.76 15.69 -6.60
CA ALA A 39 1.91 14.92 -6.15
C ALA A 39 3.24 15.41 -6.77
N GLY A 40 3.18 15.95 -7.99
CA GLY A 40 4.34 16.51 -8.70
C GLY A 40 4.85 17.85 -8.18
N SER A 41 4.13 18.51 -7.26
CA SER A 41 4.57 19.76 -6.62
C SER A 41 5.22 19.55 -5.24
N ALA A 42 5.54 18.32 -4.87
CA ALA A 42 6.38 18.06 -3.71
C ALA A 42 7.79 18.59 -4.00
N ALA A 43 8.06 19.84 -3.61
CA ALA A 43 9.42 20.33 -3.46
C ALA A 43 10.19 19.34 -2.56
N PRO A 44 11.51 19.15 -2.75
CA PRO A 44 12.30 18.37 -1.81
C PRO A 44 12.13 19.01 -0.44
N ALA A 45 11.39 18.36 0.45
CA ALA A 45 11.49 18.65 1.85
C ALA A 45 12.91 18.20 2.21
N PHE A 46 13.81 19.16 2.38
CA PHE A 46 15.06 18.92 3.09
C PHE A 46 14.66 18.54 4.52
N ALA A 47 14.31 17.28 4.73
CA ALA A 47 14.36 16.68 6.05
C ALA A 47 15.83 16.77 6.43
N HIS A 48 16.16 17.77 7.24
CA HIS A 48 17.45 17.81 7.90
C HIS A 48 17.65 16.44 8.55
N VAL A 49 18.60 15.66 8.03
CA VAL A 49 19.23 14.63 8.84
C VAL A 49 19.87 15.42 9.98
N LEU A 50 19.17 15.52 11.11
CA LEU A 50 19.82 15.92 12.34
C LEU A 50 20.90 14.86 12.55
N GLY A 51 22.14 15.22 12.21
CA GLY A 51 23.34 14.43 12.52
C GLY A 51 23.62 14.38 14.02
N GLY A 52 22.58 14.35 14.84
CA GLY A 52 22.62 14.01 16.26
C GLY A 52 22.35 12.52 16.46
N PRO A 53 22.49 12.01 17.68
CA PRO A 53 22.16 10.62 18.00
C PRO A 53 20.73 10.30 17.57
N MET A 54 20.52 9.17 16.87
CA MET A 54 19.17 8.65 16.65
C MET A 54 18.48 8.51 18.01
N GLY A 55 17.31 9.11 18.15
CA GLY A 55 16.50 9.01 19.36
C GLY A 55 15.99 7.59 19.58
N GLY A 56 15.29 7.37 20.70
CA GLY A 56 14.52 6.15 20.93
C GLY A 56 13.19 6.16 20.17
N PHE A 57 12.08 6.09 20.91
CA PHE A 57 10.72 5.95 20.36
C PHE A 57 10.36 6.96 19.27
N GLY A 58 10.58 8.26 19.50
CA GLY A 58 10.19 9.30 18.54
C GLY A 58 10.88 9.14 17.17
N SER A 59 12.18 8.83 17.19
CA SER A 59 12.94 8.56 15.98
C SER A 59 12.41 7.33 15.25
N GLY A 60 12.11 6.25 15.99
CA GLY A 60 11.51 5.05 15.40
C GLY A 60 10.12 5.30 14.81
N PHE A 61 9.33 6.15 15.44
CA PHE A 61 7.97 6.49 15.01
C PHE A 61 7.94 7.38 13.76
N GLU A 62 8.80 8.39 13.68
CA GLU A 62 8.86 9.32 12.54
C GLU A 62 9.44 8.68 11.29
N HIS A 63 10.37 7.73 11.46
CA HIS A 63 11.16 7.21 10.35
C HIS A 63 10.32 6.55 9.22
N PRO A 64 9.31 5.70 9.51
CA PRO A 64 8.40 5.15 8.49
C PRO A 64 7.48 6.18 7.83
N LEU A 65 7.26 7.33 8.48
CA LEU A 65 6.39 8.38 7.98
C LEU A 65 7.11 9.29 6.98
N LEU A 66 8.44 9.41 7.11
CA LEU A 66 9.26 10.28 6.28
C LEU A 66 9.84 9.56 5.05
N GLY A 67 10.08 8.25 5.13
CA GLY A 67 10.48 7.42 3.99
C GLY A 67 9.30 7.16 3.05
N ALA A 68 9.24 7.82 1.90
CA ALA A 68 8.12 7.71 0.98
C ALA A 68 7.95 6.29 0.40
N ASP A 69 9.04 5.57 0.17
CA ASP A 69 9.06 4.17 -0.26
C ASP A 69 8.46 3.21 0.79
N HIS A 70 8.89 3.33 2.05
CA HIS A 70 8.41 2.54 3.18
C HIS A 70 6.94 2.87 3.47
N PHE A 71 6.60 4.16 3.50
CA PHE A 71 5.24 4.64 3.69
C PHE A 71 4.30 4.08 2.63
N LEU A 72 4.66 4.18 1.35
CA LEU A 72 3.83 3.69 0.24
C LEU A 72 3.66 2.17 0.31
N ALA A 73 4.71 1.41 0.62
CA ALA A 73 4.62 -0.03 0.78
C ALA A 73 3.69 -0.41 1.95
N MET A 74 3.86 0.20 3.12
CA MET A 74 3.02 -0.05 4.29
C MET A 74 1.56 0.33 4.04
N LEU A 75 1.32 1.45 3.35
CA LEU A 75 -0.02 1.87 2.95
C LEU A 75 -0.63 0.84 1.98
N ALA A 76 0.16 0.34 1.03
CA ALA A 76 -0.25 -0.68 0.07
C ALA A 76 -0.68 -1.98 0.75
N VAL A 77 0.01 -2.43 1.80
CA VAL A 77 -0.39 -3.62 2.58
C VAL A 77 -1.81 -3.47 3.14
N GLY A 78 -2.11 -2.32 3.73
CA GLY A 78 -3.45 -2.04 4.26
C GLY A 78 -4.53 -1.96 3.18
N LEU A 79 -4.22 -1.28 2.06
CA LEU A 79 -5.11 -1.17 0.90
C LEU A 79 -5.44 -2.54 0.29
N TRP A 80 -4.42 -3.38 0.09
CA TRP A 80 -4.59 -4.70 -0.50
C TRP A 80 -5.36 -5.63 0.42
N GLY A 81 -5.07 -5.61 1.73
CA GLY A 81 -5.86 -6.33 2.75
C GLY A 81 -7.34 -5.95 2.71
N ALA A 82 -7.66 -4.66 2.61
CA ALA A 82 -9.03 -4.18 2.48
C ALA A 82 -9.72 -4.63 1.16
N GLN A 83 -9.01 -4.62 0.03
CA GLN A 83 -9.54 -5.10 -1.26
C GLN A 83 -9.82 -6.61 -1.26
N MET A 84 -8.96 -7.40 -0.62
CA MET A 84 -9.17 -8.84 -0.45
C MET A 84 -10.37 -9.12 0.44
N GLY A 85 -10.52 -8.37 1.53
CA GLY A 85 -11.57 -8.56 2.52
C GLY A 85 -11.38 -9.80 3.39
N GLY A 86 -12.39 -10.13 4.19
CA GLY A 86 -12.35 -11.29 5.08
C GLY A 86 -11.22 -11.21 6.11
N ARG A 87 -10.50 -12.33 6.28
CA ARG A 87 -9.40 -12.46 7.24
C ARG A 87 -8.13 -11.68 6.81
N SER A 88 -7.89 -11.54 5.51
CA SER A 88 -6.71 -10.86 4.94
C SER A 88 -6.59 -9.38 5.32
N VAL A 89 -7.70 -8.76 5.72
CA VAL A 89 -7.74 -7.38 6.24
C VAL A 89 -6.84 -7.21 7.46
N TRP A 90 -6.68 -8.27 8.26
CA TRP A 90 -5.89 -8.24 9.48
C TRP A 90 -4.61 -9.06 9.37
N THR A 91 -4.64 -10.18 8.64
CA THR A 91 -3.45 -11.04 8.57
C THR A 91 -2.32 -10.42 7.77
N LEU A 92 -2.58 -9.73 6.66
CA LEU A 92 -1.48 -9.06 5.93
C LEU A 92 -0.84 -7.94 6.76
N PRO A 93 -1.61 -6.99 7.34
CA PRO A 93 -1.06 -5.95 8.20
C PRO A 93 -0.37 -6.44 9.47
N ALA A 94 -0.79 -7.58 10.03
CA ALA A 94 -0.13 -8.14 11.20
C ALA A 94 1.18 -8.85 10.82
N THR A 95 1.19 -9.59 9.70
CA THR A 95 2.37 -10.33 9.24
C THR A 95 3.51 -9.41 8.85
N PHE A 96 3.22 -8.27 8.20
CA PHE A 96 4.26 -7.36 7.72
C PHE A 96 5.23 -6.91 8.84
N PRO A 97 4.82 -6.19 9.90
CA PRO A 97 5.74 -5.74 10.97
C PRO A 97 6.40 -6.89 11.72
N LEU A 98 5.72 -8.05 11.88
CA LEU A 98 6.32 -9.22 12.53
C LEU A 98 7.50 -9.78 11.74
N ILE A 99 7.37 -9.87 10.41
CA ILE A 99 8.47 -10.31 9.55
C ILE A 99 9.50 -9.21 9.36
N MET A 100 9.10 -7.94 9.39
CA MET A 100 10.06 -6.82 9.40
C MET A 100 11.02 -6.90 10.57
N CYS A 101 10.56 -7.30 11.77
CA CYS A 101 11.47 -7.53 12.89
C CYS A 101 12.56 -8.56 12.57
N ILE A 102 12.22 -9.61 11.81
CA ILE A 102 13.21 -10.60 11.34
C ILE A 102 14.18 -9.95 10.34
N GLY A 103 13.66 -9.18 9.38
CA GLY A 103 14.49 -8.38 8.47
C GLY A 103 15.44 -7.43 9.22
N GLY A 104 14.94 -6.81 10.29
CA GLY A 104 15.72 -5.94 11.17
C GLY A 104 16.84 -6.70 11.89
N VAL A 105 16.57 -7.88 12.43
CA VAL A 105 17.61 -8.74 13.01
C VAL A 105 18.66 -9.10 11.95
N ILE A 106 18.26 -9.42 10.71
CA ILE A 106 19.22 -9.66 9.62
C ILE A 106 20.07 -8.41 9.37
N GLY A 107 19.48 -7.21 9.35
CA GLY A 107 20.20 -5.95 9.17
C GLY A 107 21.17 -5.60 10.30
N MET A 108 20.95 -6.14 11.51
CA MET A 108 21.91 -6.01 12.62
C MET A 108 23.11 -6.96 12.48
N LEU A 109 22.91 -8.12 11.84
CA LEU A 109 23.87 -9.23 11.87
C LEU A 109 24.63 -9.42 10.56
N ALA A 110 24.08 -8.99 9.43
CA ALA A 110 24.61 -9.22 8.10
C ALA A 110 24.73 -7.91 7.33
N ASP A 111 25.79 -7.80 6.53
CA ASP A 111 25.96 -6.69 5.60
C ASP A 111 25.68 -7.17 4.16
N ILE A 112 24.43 -6.99 3.75
CA ILE A 112 23.92 -7.22 2.40
C ILE A 112 24.15 -5.94 1.58
N PRO A 113 24.63 -6.04 0.31
CA PRO A 113 24.85 -4.88 -0.53
C PRO A 113 23.60 -4.01 -0.70
N ASP A 114 23.76 -2.70 -0.53
CA ASP A 114 22.66 -1.74 -0.61
C ASP A 114 21.82 -1.85 -1.90
N PRO A 115 22.40 -2.10 -3.10
CA PRO A 115 21.60 -2.29 -4.33
C PRO A 115 20.62 -3.48 -4.28
N VAL A 116 20.93 -4.51 -3.50
CA VAL A 116 20.03 -5.68 -3.32
C VAL A 116 18.84 -5.29 -2.45
N ILE A 117 19.10 -4.57 -1.37
CA ILE A 117 18.07 -4.12 -0.44
C ILE A 117 17.15 -3.10 -1.09
N SER A 118 17.74 -2.10 -1.76
CA SER A 118 16.98 -1.10 -2.49
C SER A 118 16.19 -1.74 -3.64
N GLY A 119 16.81 -2.63 -4.43
CA GLY A 119 16.08 -3.38 -5.46
C GLY A 119 14.85 -4.12 -4.90
N GLY A 120 14.98 -4.77 -3.74
CA GLY A 120 13.88 -5.47 -3.07
C GLY A 120 12.74 -4.54 -2.62
N ILE A 121 13.06 -3.39 -2.04
CA ILE A 121 12.07 -2.37 -1.64
C ILE A 121 11.36 -1.80 -2.87
N ALA A 122 12.07 -1.48 -3.96
CA ALA A 122 11.45 -0.96 -5.18
C ALA A 122 10.53 -2.01 -5.84
N LEU A 123 10.97 -3.28 -5.89
CA LEU A 123 10.16 -4.39 -6.37
C LEU A 123 8.90 -4.61 -5.53
N SER A 124 8.94 -4.32 -4.22
CA SER A 124 7.77 -4.41 -3.36
C SER A 124 6.67 -3.44 -3.78
N LEU A 125 7.02 -2.21 -4.16
CA LEU A 125 6.07 -1.21 -4.64
C LEU A 125 5.43 -1.65 -5.95
N LEU A 126 6.23 -2.20 -6.87
CA LEU A 126 5.72 -2.77 -8.12
C LEU A 126 4.74 -3.91 -7.85
N ALA A 127 5.12 -4.87 -7.01
CA ALA A 127 4.30 -6.05 -6.75
C ALA A 127 3.01 -5.71 -6.00
N LEU A 128 3.09 -4.94 -4.92
CA LEU A 128 1.92 -4.55 -4.11
C LEU A 128 1.02 -3.59 -4.88
N GLY A 129 1.60 -2.59 -5.56
CA GLY A 129 0.85 -1.68 -6.42
C GLY A 129 0.12 -2.41 -7.55
N ALA A 130 0.78 -3.36 -8.21
CA ALA A 130 0.18 -4.17 -9.27
C ALA A 130 -0.96 -5.05 -8.73
N ALA A 131 -0.76 -5.68 -7.56
CA ALA A 131 -1.81 -6.47 -6.90
C ALA A 131 -3.06 -5.60 -6.64
N ILE A 132 -2.87 -4.36 -6.18
CA ILE A 132 -3.96 -3.41 -5.93
C ILE A 132 -4.63 -2.94 -7.23
N ALA A 133 -3.82 -2.56 -8.23
CA ALA A 133 -4.29 -2.05 -9.52
C ALA A 133 -5.09 -3.12 -10.31
N ALA A 134 -4.62 -4.37 -10.24
CA ALA A 134 -5.29 -5.53 -10.82
C ALA A 134 -6.52 -5.97 -10.02
N ASN A 135 -6.74 -5.43 -8.81
CA ASN A 135 -7.73 -5.93 -7.85
C ASN A 135 -7.55 -7.44 -7.62
N TRP A 136 -6.30 -7.86 -7.48
CA TRP A 136 -5.93 -9.27 -7.41
C TRP A 136 -6.29 -9.85 -6.05
N LYS A 137 -7.26 -10.77 -6.06
CA LYS A 137 -7.68 -11.55 -4.89
C LYS A 137 -6.96 -12.90 -4.87
N ALA A 138 -5.68 -12.86 -4.54
CA ALA A 138 -4.88 -14.08 -4.43
C ALA A 138 -5.35 -14.97 -3.27
N PRO A 139 -5.06 -16.28 -3.29
CA PRO A 139 -5.16 -17.11 -2.09
C PRO A 139 -4.34 -16.52 -0.93
N GLU A 140 -4.86 -16.55 0.29
CA GLU A 140 -4.23 -15.88 1.45
C GLU A 140 -2.78 -16.30 1.67
N PHE A 141 -2.44 -17.58 1.46
CA PHE A 141 -1.06 -18.07 1.60
C PHE A 141 -0.07 -17.36 0.64
N ALA A 142 -0.51 -17.09 -0.59
CA ALA A 142 0.33 -16.43 -1.59
C ALA A 142 0.54 -14.95 -1.23
N SER A 143 -0.52 -14.28 -0.76
CA SER A 143 -0.44 -12.92 -0.25
C SER A 143 0.49 -12.82 0.96
N LEU A 144 0.38 -13.75 1.91
CA LEU A 144 1.25 -13.79 3.09
C LEU A 144 2.71 -14.03 2.71
N ALA A 145 2.99 -14.91 1.74
CA ALA A 145 4.35 -15.15 1.26
C ALA A 145 4.96 -13.90 0.59
N ILE A 146 4.18 -13.20 -0.24
CA ILE A 146 4.59 -11.94 -0.89
C ILE A 146 4.89 -10.86 0.17
N ILE A 147 3.96 -10.68 1.12
CA ILE A 147 4.08 -9.71 2.21
C ILE A 147 5.29 -10.02 3.09
N ALA A 148 5.48 -11.28 3.48
CA ALA A 148 6.62 -11.70 4.29
C ALA A 148 7.95 -11.47 3.57
N LEU A 149 8.05 -11.83 2.28
CA LEU A 149 9.26 -11.61 1.50
C LEU A 149 9.65 -10.12 1.49
N PHE A 150 8.71 -9.24 1.16
CA PHE A 150 9.01 -7.81 1.08
C PHE A 150 9.22 -7.17 2.46
N ALA A 151 8.53 -7.63 3.50
CA ALA A 151 8.76 -7.18 4.87
C ALA A 151 10.22 -7.37 5.31
N LEU A 152 10.92 -8.42 4.85
CA LEU A 152 12.35 -8.60 5.16
C LEU A 152 13.20 -7.43 4.63
N PHE A 153 12.96 -7.02 3.38
CA PHE A 153 13.69 -5.93 2.74
C PHE A 153 13.43 -4.58 3.40
N HIS A 154 12.19 -4.32 3.80
CA HIS A 154 11.84 -3.10 4.54
C HIS A 154 12.38 -3.12 5.98
N GLY A 155 12.49 -4.29 6.61
CA GLY A 155 12.99 -4.39 7.98
C GLY A 155 14.50 -4.18 8.08
N TYR A 156 15.25 -4.59 7.05
CA TYR A 156 16.70 -4.58 7.04
C TYR A 156 17.34 -3.20 7.30
N PRO A 157 16.97 -2.11 6.59
CA PRO A 157 17.55 -0.78 6.82
C PRO A 157 17.36 -0.31 8.26
N HIS A 158 16.17 -0.50 8.83
CA HIS A 158 15.88 -0.11 10.21
C HIS A 158 16.68 -0.92 11.22
N GLY A 159 16.89 -2.21 10.94
CA GLY A 159 17.78 -3.08 11.71
C GLY A 159 19.24 -2.63 11.69
N LYS A 160 19.75 -2.22 10.54
CA LYS A 160 21.12 -1.69 10.38
C LYS A 160 21.32 -0.39 11.17
N MET A 161 20.24 0.39 11.34
CA MET A 161 20.24 1.67 12.06
C MET A 161 20.01 1.54 13.56
N ALA A 162 19.16 0.60 14.00
CA ALA A 162 18.70 0.50 15.39
C ALA A 162 19.81 0.38 16.44
N PRO A 163 20.93 -0.35 16.24
CA PRO A 163 22.04 -0.38 17.20
C PRO A 163 22.69 0.99 17.47
N ASN A 164 22.53 1.95 16.57
CA ASN A 164 23.05 3.31 16.72
C ASN A 164 22.07 4.25 17.43
N ALA A 165 20.86 3.79 17.76
CA ALA A 165 19.89 4.56 18.52
C ALA A 165 20.27 4.61 20.01
N THR A 166 19.94 5.72 20.66
CA THR A 166 20.09 5.92 22.11
C THR A 166 19.32 4.87 22.93
N ASP A 167 18.17 4.43 22.42
CA ASP A 167 17.40 3.29 22.94
C ASP A 167 16.85 2.45 21.76
N PRO A 168 17.55 1.36 21.37
CA PRO A 168 17.16 0.51 20.25
C PRO A 168 15.80 -0.18 20.44
N ALA A 169 15.43 -0.49 21.69
CA ALA A 169 14.15 -1.14 21.98
C ALA A 169 13.00 -0.15 21.78
N ALA A 170 13.13 1.06 22.33
CA ALA A 170 12.15 2.12 22.13
C ALA A 170 12.02 2.52 20.66
N TYR A 171 13.14 2.62 19.93
CA TYR A 171 13.14 2.85 18.48
C TYR A 171 12.32 1.77 17.74
N THR A 172 12.57 0.50 18.03
CA THR A 172 11.84 -0.62 17.41
C THR A 172 10.35 -0.59 17.73
N VAL A 173 9.97 -0.26 18.97
CA VAL A 173 8.55 -0.12 19.35
C VAL A 173 7.89 1.04 18.61
N GLY A 174 8.54 2.20 18.53
CA GLY A 174 8.03 3.36 17.78
C GLY A 174 7.81 3.03 16.31
N PHE A 175 8.77 2.33 15.71
CA PHE A 175 8.71 1.83 14.34
C PHE A 175 7.50 0.92 14.11
N VAL A 176 7.33 -0.13 14.93
CA VAL A 176 6.22 -1.09 14.78
C VAL A 176 4.86 -0.41 14.97
N VAL A 177 4.76 0.54 15.91
CA VAL A 177 3.52 1.32 16.14
C VAL A 177 3.20 2.18 14.93
N ALA A 178 4.17 2.91 14.37
CA ALA A 178 3.98 3.72 13.17
C ALA A 178 3.54 2.87 11.97
N THR A 179 4.20 1.73 11.73
CA THR A 179 3.81 0.77 10.68
C THR A 179 2.36 0.30 10.86
N GLY A 180 1.97 -0.07 12.09
CA GLY A 180 0.60 -0.44 12.41
C GLY A 180 -0.40 0.67 12.05
N MET A 181 -0.10 1.91 12.42
CA MET A 181 -0.95 3.06 12.10
C MET A 181 -1.09 3.30 10.59
N ILE A 182 0.00 3.19 9.83
CA ILE A 182 -0.02 3.33 8.37
C ILE A 182 -0.87 2.21 7.74
N HIS A 183 -0.77 0.98 8.24
CA HIS A 183 -1.62 -0.10 7.76
C HIS A 183 -3.10 0.15 8.03
N ILE A 184 -3.45 0.61 9.24
CA ILE A 184 -4.84 0.98 9.57
C ILE A 184 -5.33 2.11 8.66
N LEU A 185 -4.49 3.09 8.36
CA LEU A 185 -4.81 4.14 7.39
C LEU A 185 -5.07 3.55 5.99
N GLY A 186 -4.23 2.63 5.52
CA GLY A 186 -4.42 1.93 4.26
C GLY A 186 -5.74 1.16 4.22
N ILE A 187 -6.10 0.46 5.29
CA ILE A 187 -7.38 -0.25 5.42
C ILE A 187 -8.55 0.75 5.36
N ALA A 188 -8.46 1.86 6.09
CA ALA A 188 -9.49 2.89 6.13
C ALA A 188 -9.73 3.50 4.74
N ILE A 189 -8.66 3.82 4.01
CA ILE A 189 -8.75 4.31 2.61
C ILE A 189 -9.34 3.22 1.71
N GLY A 190 -8.89 1.97 1.86
CA GLY A 190 -9.36 0.84 1.07
C GLY A 190 -10.87 0.61 1.20
N TYR A 191 -11.40 0.67 2.42
CA TYR A 191 -12.84 0.56 2.65
C TYR A 191 -13.61 1.84 2.27
N GLY A 192 -13.06 3.02 2.58
CA GLY A 192 -13.71 4.30 2.29
C GLY A 192 -13.86 4.57 0.80
N LEU A 193 -12.81 4.27 0.02
CA LEU A 193 -12.79 4.50 -1.43
C LEU A 193 -13.15 3.26 -2.26
N GLY A 194 -13.14 2.07 -1.67
CA GLY A 194 -13.35 0.79 -2.38
C GLY A 194 -14.71 0.64 -3.04
N ARG A 195 -15.73 1.40 -2.60
CA ARG A 195 -17.06 1.42 -3.22
C ARG A 195 -17.21 2.48 -4.31
N LEU A 196 -16.28 3.45 -4.38
CA LEU A 196 -16.37 4.54 -5.36
C LEU A 196 -15.98 4.02 -6.75
N TYR A 197 -16.83 4.32 -7.74
CA TYR A 197 -16.61 3.95 -9.13
C TYR A 197 -16.23 2.46 -9.31
N ASN A 198 -16.93 1.57 -8.60
CA ASN A 198 -16.66 0.12 -8.62
C ASN A 198 -15.21 -0.25 -8.25
N GLY A 199 -14.60 0.50 -7.31
CA GLY A 199 -13.23 0.27 -6.83
C GLY A 199 -12.14 0.83 -7.75
N LEU A 200 -12.50 1.55 -8.83
CA LEU A 200 -11.54 2.15 -9.75
C LEU A 200 -10.57 3.10 -9.03
N VAL A 201 -11.03 3.83 -8.02
CA VAL A 201 -10.20 4.77 -7.25
C VAL A 201 -9.07 4.04 -6.54
N VAL A 202 -9.37 2.95 -5.83
CA VAL A 202 -8.36 2.16 -5.13
C VAL A 202 -7.39 1.51 -6.11
N ARG A 203 -7.88 1.04 -7.26
CA ARG A 203 -7.02 0.50 -8.33
C ARG A 203 -6.10 1.56 -8.92
N ALA A 204 -6.57 2.81 -9.08
CA ALA A 204 -5.75 3.93 -9.53
C ALA A 204 -4.64 4.25 -8.52
N LEU A 205 -4.92 4.21 -7.21
CA LEU A 205 -3.89 4.34 -6.16
C LEU A 205 -2.83 3.24 -6.30
N GLY A 206 -3.24 1.98 -6.56
CA GLY A 206 -2.32 0.90 -6.89
C GLY A 206 -1.42 1.23 -8.10
N GLY A 207 -1.99 1.81 -9.15
CA GLY A 207 -1.24 2.28 -10.32
C GLY A 207 -0.23 3.38 -9.99
N LEU A 208 -0.56 4.32 -9.10
CA LEU A 208 0.38 5.33 -8.61
C LEU A 208 1.55 4.71 -7.84
N ILE A 209 1.28 3.70 -7.02
CA ILE A 209 2.31 2.97 -6.27
C ILE A 209 3.24 2.23 -7.23
N VAL A 210 2.73 1.66 -8.33
CA VAL A 210 3.56 1.07 -9.39
C VAL A 210 4.46 2.12 -10.02
N ILE A 211 3.94 3.30 -10.37
CA ILE A 211 4.74 4.38 -10.96
C ILE A 211 5.87 4.80 -10.01
N ALA A 212 5.57 4.94 -8.72
CA ALA A 212 6.60 5.19 -7.71
C ALA A 212 7.65 4.08 -7.68
N GLY A 213 7.23 2.81 -7.68
CA GLY A 213 8.16 1.66 -7.76
C GLY A 213 9.07 1.68 -8.97
N VAL A 214 8.55 2.04 -10.15
CA VAL A 214 9.37 2.21 -11.38
C VAL A 214 10.38 3.33 -11.19
N TYR A 215 9.95 4.47 -10.63
CA TYR A 215 10.84 5.60 -10.35
C TYR A 215 12.00 5.21 -9.43
N TYR A 216 11.72 4.54 -8.30
CA TYR A 216 12.73 4.06 -7.37
C TYR A 216 13.68 3.04 -8.03
N LEU A 217 13.15 2.14 -8.84
CA LEU A 217 13.94 1.12 -9.52
C LEU A 217 14.90 1.70 -10.58
N VAL A 218 14.46 2.73 -11.30
CA VAL A 218 15.25 3.37 -12.38
C VAL A 218 16.27 4.36 -11.82
N THR A 219 15.91 5.11 -10.78
CA THR A 219 16.77 6.17 -10.24
C THR A 219 17.70 5.68 -9.13
N GLY A 220 17.34 4.58 -8.45
CA GLY A 220 18.06 4.09 -7.28
C GLY A 220 17.99 5.01 -6.06
N GLN A 221 17.13 6.04 -6.08
CA GLN A 221 17.01 7.01 -5.00
C GLN A 221 16.13 6.47 -3.88
N MET A 222 16.71 5.73 -2.93
CA MET A 222 16.03 5.30 -1.68
C MET A 222 16.30 6.27 -0.54
#